data_AF-B9RRR9-F1
#
_entry.id   AF-B9RRR9-F1
#
_cell.length_a   1.000
_cell.length_b   1.000
_cell.length_c   1.000
_cell.angle_alpha   90.00
_cell.angle_beta   90.00
_cell.angle_gamma   90.00
#
_symmetry.space_group_name_H-M   'P 1'
#
loop_
_entity.id
_entity.type
_entity.pdbx_description
1 polymer ?
#
loop_
_entity_poly.entity_id
_entity_poly.type
_entity_poly.pdbx_seq_one_letter_code
_entity_poly.pdbx_strand_id
1 'polypeptide(L)'
;MGWMENKEVEIIGKGKKRSQKWVLGLLFWVLLMFATPKIPLSHKHHLFADMRNFLGVPNTLNVITIFPFLVVGVVGFVLSIRGSFFNISLRGEVWGWVMFYGGIMGVAFGSAYYHLKPDDSRFMWDTLPMMIAYSSLFSSFVVERVGKRVGLSCLFGLLVVILLSTAYARIFNDLRLCMMFQLIPCIAIPGMTFLYPPKYTHSIYWLWAAALTLVFKSLLSDGLKLAEEFG
;
A
#
# COMPACT_ATOMS: atom_id res chain seq x y z
N MET A 1 1.75 -41.30 29.23
CA MET A 1 2.32 -41.30 27.86
C MET A 1 1.33 -40.73 26.83
N GLY A 2 0.10 -41.25 26.70
CA GLY A 2 -0.85 -40.84 25.64
C GLY A 2 -1.39 -39.40 25.63
N TRP A 3 -1.25 -38.65 26.73
CA TRP A 3 -1.60 -37.21 26.76
C TRP A 3 -0.64 -36.33 25.95
N MET A 4 0.62 -36.75 25.79
CA MET A 4 1.63 -36.03 25.01
C MET A 4 1.45 -36.30 23.51
N GLU A 5 1.18 -37.54 23.11
CA GLU A 5 0.88 -37.92 21.71
C GLU A 5 -0.35 -37.17 21.15
N ASN A 6 -1.44 -37.07 21.92
CA ASN A 6 -2.64 -36.36 21.46
C ASN A 6 -2.38 -34.86 21.25
N LYS A 7 -1.55 -34.23 22.08
CA LYS A 7 -1.14 -32.83 21.90
C LYS A 7 -0.26 -32.64 20.67
N GLU A 8 0.68 -33.56 20.41
CA GLU A 8 1.50 -33.52 19.21
C GLU A 8 0.66 -33.67 17.93
N VAL A 9 -0.27 -34.62 17.92
CA VAL A 9 -1.19 -34.82 16.78
C VAL A 9 -2.06 -33.59 16.54
N GLU A 10 -2.55 -32.93 17.59
CA GLU A 10 -3.37 -31.71 17.45
C GLU A 10 -2.53 -30.51 16.96
N ILE A 11 -1.30 -30.36 17.44
CA ILE A 11 -0.37 -29.30 17.01
C ILE A 11 0.01 -29.49 15.53
N ILE A 12 0.36 -30.72 15.14
CA ILE A 12 0.68 -31.08 13.75
C ILE A 12 -0.54 -30.85 12.85
N GLY A 13 -1.74 -31.25 13.32
CA GLY A 13 -3.00 -31.03 12.62
C GLY A 13 -3.34 -29.55 12.40
N LYS A 14 -3.16 -28.69 13.42
CA LYS A 14 -3.32 -27.23 13.30
C LYS A 14 -2.28 -26.62 12.36
N GLY A 15 -1.02 -27.09 12.43
CA GLY A 15 0.06 -26.67 11.53
C GLY A 15 -0.23 -26.97 10.06
N LYS A 16 -0.69 -28.19 9.77
CA LYS A 16 -1.06 -28.64 8.41
C LYS A 16 -2.25 -27.88 7.84
N LYS A 17 -3.30 -27.65 8.63
CA LYS A 17 -4.45 -26.82 8.19
C LYS A 17 -4.06 -25.37 7.94
N ARG A 18 -3.11 -24.82 8.72
CA ARG A 18 -2.61 -23.46 8.52
C ARG A 18 -1.76 -23.35 7.25
N SER A 19 -0.86 -24.30 6.98
CA SER A 19 -0.03 -24.29 5.77
C SER A 19 -0.88 -24.44 4.50
N GLN A 20 -1.92 -25.28 4.53
CA GLN A 20 -2.86 -25.43 3.42
C GLN A 20 -3.55 -24.12 3.01
N LYS A 21 -3.94 -23.28 3.99
CA LYS A 21 -4.53 -21.96 3.70
C LYS A 21 -3.56 -21.03 3.00
N TRP A 22 -2.29 -21.03 3.39
CA TRP A 22 -1.25 -20.23 2.74
C TRP A 22 -0.95 -20.72 1.32
N VAL A 23 -0.87 -22.03 1.12
CA VAL A 23 -0.66 -22.63 -0.20
C VAL A 23 -1.83 -22.32 -1.13
N LEU A 24 -3.07 -22.44 -0.64
CA LEU A 24 -4.27 -22.10 -1.43
C LEU A 24 -4.32 -20.61 -1.77
N GLY A 25 -3.98 -19.73 -0.81
CA GLY A 25 -3.89 -18.29 -1.06
C GLY A 25 -2.82 -17.93 -2.10
N LEU A 26 -1.65 -18.58 -2.04
CA LEU A 26 -0.58 -18.40 -3.01
C LEU A 26 -1.00 -18.91 -4.41
N LEU A 27 -1.64 -20.08 -4.49
CA LEU A 27 -2.16 -20.62 -5.74
C LEU A 27 -3.20 -19.70 -6.38
N PHE A 28 -4.14 -19.20 -5.59
CA PHE A 28 -5.14 -18.23 -6.05
C PHE A 28 -4.47 -16.95 -6.56
N TRP A 29 -3.46 -16.46 -5.85
CA TRP A 29 -2.68 -15.30 -6.24
C TRP A 29 -1.93 -15.50 -7.57
N VAL A 30 -1.27 -16.66 -7.74
CA VAL A 30 -0.59 -17.02 -8.99
C VAL A 30 -1.61 -17.11 -10.13
N LEU A 31 -2.78 -17.70 -9.90
CA LEU A 31 -3.84 -17.78 -10.90
C LEU A 31 -4.33 -16.39 -11.35
N LEU A 32 -4.51 -15.45 -10.42
CA LEU A 32 -4.85 -14.06 -10.75
C LEU A 32 -3.75 -13.38 -11.59
N MET A 33 -2.49 -13.64 -11.28
CA MET A 33 -1.35 -13.15 -12.08
C MET A 33 -1.31 -13.78 -13.48
N PHE A 34 -1.83 -14.98 -13.69
CA PHE A 34 -1.96 -15.55 -15.04
C PHE A 34 -3.20 -15.03 -15.78
N ALA A 35 -4.30 -14.79 -15.06
CA ALA A 35 -5.56 -14.33 -15.65
C ALA A 35 -5.56 -12.85 -16.04
N THR A 36 -4.75 -12.02 -15.39
CA THR A 36 -4.67 -10.58 -15.66
C THR A 36 -3.62 -10.28 -16.73
N PRO A 37 -3.91 -9.43 -17.73
CA PRO A 37 -2.91 -9.05 -18.73
C PRO A 37 -1.75 -8.30 -18.06
N LYS A 38 -0.54 -8.51 -18.57
CA LYS A 38 0.66 -7.81 -18.13
C LYS A 38 0.45 -6.29 -18.26
N ILE A 39 0.87 -5.54 -17.23
CA ILE A 39 0.81 -4.08 -17.23
C ILE A 39 2.22 -3.54 -17.46
N PRO A 40 2.60 -3.20 -18.70
CA PRO A 40 3.93 -2.70 -18.99
C PRO A 40 4.11 -1.25 -18.53
N LEU A 41 5.33 -0.90 -18.14
CA LEU A 41 5.77 0.49 -18.27
C LEU A 41 5.74 0.82 -19.77
N SER A 42 4.88 1.76 -20.13
CA SER A 42 4.64 2.15 -21.52
C SER A 42 4.52 3.65 -21.59
N HIS A 43 5.12 4.21 -22.64
CA HIS A 43 5.24 5.64 -22.88
C HIS A 43 3.88 6.37 -22.94
N LYS A 44 2.80 5.65 -23.28
CA LYS A 44 1.43 6.21 -23.28
C LYS A 44 0.93 6.57 -21.88
N HIS A 45 1.39 5.89 -20.83
CA HIS A 45 1.01 6.19 -19.44
C HIS A 45 1.59 7.50 -18.91
N HIS A 46 2.47 8.15 -19.67
CA HIS A 46 3.08 9.43 -19.34
C HIS A 46 2.35 10.63 -19.94
N LEU A 47 1.31 10.40 -20.74
CA LEU A 47 0.48 11.45 -21.29
C LEU A 47 -0.54 11.89 -20.23
N PHE A 48 -0.37 13.10 -19.71
CA PHE A 48 -1.31 13.67 -18.76
C PHE A 48 -2.38 14.48 -19.47
N ALA A 49 -3.60 14.47 -18.93
CA ALA A 49 -4.65 15.38 -19.36
C ALA A 49 -4.26 16.85 -19.09
N ASP A 50 -3.46 17.10 -18.06
CA ASP A 50 -2.90 18.42 -17.79
C ASP A 50 -1.62 18.67 -18.57
N MET A 51 -1.70 19.46 -19.65
CA MET A 51 -0.54 19.89 -20.44
C MET A 51 -0.17 21.37 -20.20
N ARG A 52 -0.75 22.00 -19.16
CA ARG A 52 -0.47 23.41 -18.85
C ARG A 52 0.96 23.58 -18.33
N ASN A 53 1.54 24.73 -18.66
CA ASN A 53 2.86 25.15 -18.21
C ASN A 53 2.78 26.57 -17.66
N PHE A 54 2.39 26.70 -16.39
CA PHE A 54 2.45 27.98 -15.69
C PHE A 54 3.82 28.16 -15.04
N LEU A 55 4.40 29.36 -15.20
CA LEU A 55 5.67 29.76 -14.57
C LEU A 55 6.86 28.82 -14.87
N GLY A 56 6.84 28.13 -16.02
CA GLY A 56 7.90 27.19 -16.43
C GLY A 56 7.79 25.79 -15.81
N VAL A 57 6.70 25.48 -15.10
CA VAL A 57 6.44 24.17 -14.50
C VAL A 57 5.51 23.35 -15.40
N PRO A 58 5.98 22.29 -16.09
CA PRO A 58 5.11 21.43 -16.90
C PRO A 58 4.14 20.63 -16.02
N ASN A 59 2.97 20.26 -16.58
CA ASN A 59 1.91 19.52 -15.87
C ASN A 59 1.55 20.20 -14.53
N THR A 60 1.40 21.53 -14.56
CA THR A 60 1.43 22.36 -13.35
C THR A 60 0.41 21.94 -12.29
N LEU A 61 -0.83 21.60 -12.68
CA LEU A 61 -1.83 21.20 -11.70
C LEU A 61 -1.48 19.85 -11.07
N ASN A 62 -0.89 18.93 -11.83
CA ASN A 62 -0.40 17.67 -11.28
C ASN A 62 0.70 17.93 -10.24
N VAL A 63 1.60 18.89 -10.49
CA VAL A 63 2.66 19.25 -9.53
C VAL A 63 2.10 19.95 -8.28
N ILE A 64 1.17 20.90 -8.44
CA ILE A 64 0.60 21.67 -7.32
C ILE A 64 -0.24 20.80 -6.39
N THR A 65 -1.03 19.88 -6.96
CA THR A 65 -1.91 18.97 -6.19
C THR A 65 -1.16 18.00 -5.28
N ILE A 66 0.17 17.94 -5.40
CA ILE A 66 1.04 17.15 -4.53
C ILE A 66 1.33 17.85 -3.20
N PHE A 67 1.30 19.19 -3.16
CA PHE A 67 1.65 19.96 -1.98
C PHE A 67 0.86 19.59 -0.70
N PRO A 68 -0.46 19.33 -0.78
CA PRO A 68 -1.22 18.83 0.37
C PRO A 68 -0.64 17.53 0.97
N PHE A 69 -0.17 16.60 0.14
CA PHE A 69 0.48 15.37 0.63
C PHE A 69 1.76 15.67 1.40
N LEU A 70 2.58 16.61 0.92
CA LEU A 70 3.79 17.02 1.63
C LEU A 70 3.47 17.58 3.02
N VAL A 71 2.49 18.47 3.11
CA VAL A 71 2.06 19.08 4.38
C VAL A 71 1.58 18.01 5.38
N VAL A 72 0.67 17.14 4.93
CA VAL A 72 0.14 16.05 5.76
C VAL A 72 1.25 15.08 6.18
N GLY A 73 2.14 14.73 5.25
CA GLY A 73 3.29 13.87 5.50
C GLY A 73 4.23 14.44 6.56
N VAL A 74 4.64 15.71 6.43
CA VAL A 74 5.55 16.37 7.39
C VAL A 74 4.92 16.45 8.77
N VAL A 75 3.69 16.94 8.86
CA VAL A 75 2.99 17.09 10.15
C VAL A 75 2.83 15.73 10.83
N GLY A 76 2.32 14.73 10.11
CA GLY A 76 2.14 13.38 10.65
C GLY A 76 3.45 12.71 11.05
N PHE A 77 4.51 12.89 10.27
CA PHE A 77 5.84 12.33 10.57
C PHE A 77 6.41 12.92 11.86
N VAL A 78 6.39 14.25 12.01
CA VAL A 78 6.87 14.94 13.21
C VAL A 78 6.06 14.53 14.45
N LEU A 79 4.73 14.46 14.32
CA LEU A 79 3.85 14.02 15.41
C LEU A 79 4.11 12.56 15.80
N SER A 80 4.38 11.70 14.82
CA SER A 80 4.66 10.27 15.05
C SER A 80 5.97 10.07 15.82
N ILE A 81 7.03 10.83 15.48
CA ILE A 81 8.32 10.75 16.19
C ILE A 81 8.22 11.30 17.61
N ARG A 82 7.46 12.39 17.81
CA ARG A 82 7.30 13.02 19.14
C ARG A 82 6.50 12.16 20.11
N GLY A 83 5.74 11.17 19.63
CA GLY A 83 5.08 10.15 20.44
C GLY A 83 3.94 10.63 21.35
N SER A 84 3.70 11.94 21.45
CA SER A 84 2.79 12.54 22.44
C SER A 84 1.35 12.69 21.97
N PHE A 85 1.06 12.62 20.67
CA PHE A 85 -0.23 13.04 20.14
C PHE A 85 -1.26 11.90 19.95
N PHE A 86 -0.82 10.70 19.59
CA PHE A 86 -1.74 9.61 19.20
C PHE A 86 -2.16 8.69 20.35
N ASN A 87 -1.77 8.97 21.60
CA ASN A 87 -1.97 8.06 22.75
C ASN A 87 -1.61 6.59 22.39
N ILE A 88 -0.54 6.42 21.62
CA ILE A 88 -0.10 5.14 21.08
C ILE A 88 0.33 4.26 22.25
N SER A 89 -0.45 3.21 22.51
CA SER A 89 -0.17 2.31 23.63
C SER A 89 1.01 1.37 23.36
N LEU A 90 1.38 1.15 22.08
CA LEU A 90 2.49 0.27 21.71
C LEU A 90 3.57 1.00 20.91
N ARG A 91 4.79 0.98 21.44
CA ARG A 91 6.01 1.48 20.77
C ARG A 91 6.25 0.89 19.37
N GLY A 92 5.61 -0.23 19.01
CA GLY A 92 5.68 -0.81 17.66
C GLY A 92 4.79 -0.12 16.63
N GLU A 93 3.70 0.53 17.05
CA GLU A 93 2.80 1.28 16.16
C GLU A 93 3.48 2.54 15.62
N VAL A 94 4.41 3.12 16.39
CA VAL A 94 5.19 4.31 15.98
C VAL A 94 5.93 4.05 14.66
N TRP A 95 6.56 2.88 14.50
CA TRP A 95 7.29 2.56 13.26
C TRP A 95 6.37 2.48 12.04
N GLY A 96 5.16 1.96 12.20
CA GLY A 96 4.15 1.94 11.15
C GLY A 96 3.75 3.35 10.74
N TRP A 97 3.42 4.22 11.71
CA TRP A 97 3.03 5.60 11.43
C TRP A 97 4.18 6.46 10.86
N VAL A 98 5.40 6.30 11.38
CA VAL A 98 6.60 6.99 10.85
C VAL A 98 6.84 6.59 9.39
N MET A 99 6.76 5.30 9.07
CA MET A 99 6.93 4.84 7.68
C MET A 99 5.76 5.25 6.78
N PHE A 100 4.54 5.32 7.31
CA PHE A 100 3.38 5.80 6.57
C PHE A 100 3.55 7.25 6.16
N TYR A 101 3.74 8.15 7.14
CA TYR A 101 3.89 9.57 6.85
C TYR A 101 5.19 9.89 6.11
N GLY A 102 6.28 9.16 6.38
CA GLY A 102 7.50 9.22 5.58
C GLY A 102 7.28 8.78 4.14
N GLY A 103 6.46 7.74 3.93
CA GLY A 103 6.00 7.31 2.61
C GLY A 103 5.17 8.39 1.91
N ILE A 104 4.23 9.05 2.60
CA ILE A 104 3.44 10.16 2.07
C ILE A 104 4.33 11.35 1.66
N MET A 105 5.33 11.69 2.47
CA MET A 105 6.35 12.69 2.08
C MET A 105 7.12 12.24 0.83
N GLY A 106 7.52 10.97 0.80
CA GLY A 106 8.20 10.39 -0.35
C GLY A 106 7.35 10.39 -1.62
N VAL A 107 6.03 10.14 -1.51
CA VAL A 107 5.08 10.29 -2.63
C VAL A 107 5.14 11.71 -3.12
N ALA A 108 5.13 12.71 -2.23
CA ALA A 108 5.17 14.09 -2.67
C ALA A 108 6.42 14.43 -3.52
N PHE A 109 7.59 13.98 -3.08
CA PHE A 109 8.82 14.20 -3.86
C PHE A 109 8.87 13.33 -5.13
N GLY A 110 8.45 12.06 -5.04
CA GLY A 110 8.44 11.12 -6.15
C GLY A 110 7.50 11.54 -7.27
N SER A 111 6.26 11.90 -6.91
CA SER A 111 5.25 12.44 -7.83
C SER A 111 5.75 13.72 -8.49
N ALA A 112 6.34 14.65 -7.73
CA ALA A 112 6.83 15.91 -8.31
C ALA A 112 7.96 15.63 -9.30
N TYR A 113 8.90 14.76 -8.92
CA TYR A 113 10.02 14.37 -9.77
C TYR A 113 9.56 13.70 -11.08
N TYR A 114 8.51 12.88 -11.02
CA TYR A 114 7.87 12.23 -12.16
C TYR A 114 7.10 13.23 -13.03
N HIS A 115 6.21 14.03 -12.46
CA HIS A 115 5.37 14.96 -13.23
C HIS A 115 6.16 16.11 -13.87
N LEU A 116 7.30 16.50 -13.30
CA LEU A 116 8.18 17.51 -13.92
C LEU A 116 8.83 17.03 -15.21
N LYS A 117 9.14 15.73 -15.31
CA LYS A 117 9.71 15.13 -16.53
C LYS A 117 9.35 13.64 -16.57
N PRO A 118 8.23 13.29 -17.19
CA PRO A 118 7.69 11.93 -17.12
C PRO A 118 8.61 10.94 -17.82
N ASP A 119 9.00 9.89 -17.11
CA ASP A 119 9.70 8.72 -17.64
C ASP A 119 9.50 7.49 -16.75
N ASP A 120 9.72 6.31 -17.33
CA ASP A 120 9.57 5.00 -16.67
C ASP A 120 10.36 4.89 -15.36
N SER A 121 11.58 5.43 -15.31
CA SER A 121 12.42 5.35 -14.12
C SER A 121 11.88 6.23 -13.00
N ARG A 122 11.38 7.42 -13.32
CA ARG A 122 10.75 8.34 -12.37
C ARG A 122 9.38 7.90 -11.91
N PHE A 123 8.61 7.26 -12.77
CA PHE A 123 7.36 6.63 -12.37
C PHE A 123 7.57 5.61 -11.23
N MET A 124 8.69 4.89 -11.25
CA MET A 124 9.05 3.98 -10.16
C MET A 124 9.42 4.72 -8.87
N TRP A 125 9.99 5.93 -8.97
CA TRP A 125 10.23 6.80 -7.81
C TRP A 125 8.95 7.42 -7.24
N ASP A 126 7.90 7.54 -8.05
CA ASP A 126 6.55 7.90 -7.61
C ASP A 126 5.83 6.72 -6.93
N THR A 127 5.98 5.53 -7.51
CA THR A 127 5.29 4.31 -7.05
C THR A 127 5.90 3.73 -5.77
N LEU A 128 7.23 3.76 -5.62
CA LEU A 128 7.91 3.14 -4.48
C LEU A 128 7.48 3.71 -3.12
N PRO A 129 7.47 5.04 -2.90
CA PRO A 129 6.98 5.62 -1.66
C PRO A 129 5.52 5.32 -1.38
N MET A 130 4.70 5.24 -2.44
CA MET A 130 3.29 4.88 -2.33
C MET A 130 3.11 3.45 -1.80
N MET A 131 3.89 2.48 -2.30
CA MET A 131 3.87 1.11 -1.80
C MET A 131 4.28 1.02 -0.32
N ILE A 132 5.29 1.81 0.08
CA ILE A 132 5.73 1.90 1.49
C ILE A 132 4.59 2.44 2.37
N ALA A 133 3.90 3.50 1.92
CA ALA A 133 2.77 4.07 2.64
C ALA A 133 1.63 3.04 2.81
N TYR A 134 1.20 2.37 1.74
CA TYR A 134 0.13 1.37 1.86
C TYR A 134 0.53 0.18 2.74
N SER A 135 1.77 -0.30 2.64
CA SER A 135 2.27 -1.43 3.44
C SER A 135 2.37 -1.10 4.92
N SER A 136 2.83 0.11 5.24
CA SER A 136 2.94 0.58 6.62
C SER A 136 1.58 0.87 7.24
N LEU A 137 0.64 1.40 6.46
CA LEU A 137 -0.76 1.57 6.87
C LEU A 137 -1.41 0.21 7.20
N PHE A 138 -1.29 -0.76 6.29
CA PHE A 138 -1.83 -2.11 6.51
C PHE A 138 -1.17 -2.81 7.69
N SER A 139 0.15 -2.73 7.83
CA SER A 139 0.86 -3.28 8.99
C SER A 139 0.39 -2.63 10.30
N SER A 140 0.16 -1.31 10.33
CA SER A 140 -0.34 -0.60 11.52
C SER A 140 -1.72 -1.11 11.92
N PHE A 141 -2.60 -1.34 10.94
CA PHE A 141 -3.87 -2.00 11.17
C PHE A 141 -3.71 -3.43 11.73
N VAL A 142 -2.76 -4.22 11.22
CA VAL A 142 -2.46 -5.56 11.77
C VAL A 142 -1.92 -5.47 13.21
N VAL A 143 -1.10 -4.47 13.54
CA VAL A 143 -0.67 -4.24 14.93
C VAL A 143 -1.87 -3.99 15.83
N GLU A 144 -2.84 -3.19 15.39
CA GLU A 144 -4.05 -2.89 16.15
C GLU A 144 -4.92 -4.14 16.36
N ARG A 145 -5.17 -4.93 15.31
CA ARG A 145 -6.14 -6.04 15.33
C ARG A 145 -5.58 -7.36 15.84
N VAL A 146 -4.30 -7.64 15.55
CA VAL A 146 -3.69 -8.96 15.80
C VAL A 146 -2.56 -8.87 16.82
N GLY A 147 -1.86 -7.73 16.87
CA GLY A 147 -0.86 -7.44 17.89
C GLY A 147 0.52 -7.10 17.32
N LYS A 148 1.36 -6.54 18.20
CA LYS A 148 2.67 -5.94 17.88
C LYS A 148 3.61 -6.83 17.07
N ARG A 149 3.80 -8.08 17.51
CA ARG A 149 4.79 -8.98 16.87
C ARG A 149 4.37 -9.28 15.43
N VAL A 150 3.11 -9.66 15.22
CA VAL A 150 2.58 -10.01 13.91
C VAL A 150 2.58 -8.79 12.99
N GLY A 151 2.15 -7.63 13.48
CA GLY A 151 2.14 -6.41 12.68
C GLY A 151 3.54 -5.92 12.27
N LEU A 152 4.53 -5.95 13.18
CA LEU A 152 5.91 -5.60 12.83
C LEU A 152 6.56 -6.61 11.88
N SER A 153 6.35 -7.92 12.08
CA SER A 153 6.80 -8.92 11.11
C SER A 153 6.14 -8.71 9.74
N CYS A 154 4.88 -8.32 9.71
CA CYS A 154 4.16 -7.94 8.49
C CYS A 154 4.80 -6.70 7.83
N LEU A 155 5.18 -5.68 8.60
CA LEU A 155 5.87 -4.49 8.08
C LEU A 155 7.16 -4.87 7.34
N PHE A 156 8.08 -5.56 8.02
CA PHE A 156 9.36 -5.93 7.45
C PHE A 156 9.20 -6.89 6.27
N GLY A 157 8.28 -7.85 6.37
CA GLY A 157 7.95 -8.75 5.26
C GLY A 157 7.48 -7.98 4.02
N LEU A 158 6.57 -7.02 4.18
CA LEU A 158 6.08 -6.22 3.06
C LEU A 158 7.15 -5.31 2.47
N LEU A 159 8.05 -4.73 3.27
CA LEU A 159 9.18 -3.95 2.76
C LEU A 159 10.11 -4.80 1.88
N VAL A 160 10.35 -6.06 2.23
CA VAL A 160 11.10 -6.99 1.38
C VAL A 160 10.33 -7.27 0.09
N VAL A 161 9.01 -7.52 0.16
CA VAL A 161 8.19 -7.75 -1.03
C VAL A 161 8.15 -6.51 -1.93
N ILE A 162 8.21 -5.28 -1.38
CA ILE A 162 8.32 -4.04 -2.15
C ILE A 162 9.60 -4.03 -2.97
N LEU A 163 10.74 -4.34 -2.36
CA LEU A 163 12.03 -4.37 -3.05
C LEU A 163 12.03 -5.41 -4.18
N LEU A 164 11.51 -6.62 -3.91
CA LEU A 164 11.38 -7.68 -4.90
C LEU A 164 10.41 -7.29 -6.04
N SER A 165 9.29 -6.68 -5.71
CA SER A 165 8.28 -6.23 -6.70
C SER A 165 8.83 -5.11 -7.57
N THR A 166 9.60 -4.19 -6.99
CA THR A 166 10.28 -3.11 -7.71
C THR A 166 11.34 -3.66 -8.66
N ALA A 167 12.17 -4.61 -8.19
CA ALA A 167 13.15 -5.27 -9.04
C ALA A 167 12.48 -6.07 -10.17
N TYR A 168 11.40 -6.80 -9.87
CA TYR A 168 10.60 -7.53 -10.85
C TYR A 168 10.02 -6.58 -11.91
N ALA A 169 9.42 -5.47 -11.51
CA ALA A 169 8.86 -4.49 -12.43
C ALA A 169 9.93 -3.91 -13.37
N ARG A 170 11.14 -3.64 -12.86
CA ARG A 170 12.26 -3.13 -13.66
C ARG A 170 12.81 -4.17 -14.65
N ILE A 171 12.93 -5.44 -14.25
CA ILE A 171 13.52 -6.51 -15.06
C ILE A 171 12.53 -7.01 -16.10
N PHE A 172 11.29 -7.28 -15.69
CA PHE A 172 10.28 -7.92 -16.52
C PHE A 172 9.32 -6.93 -17.17
N ASN A 173 9.47 -5.62 -16.92
CA ASN A 173 8.58 -4.58 -17.39
C ASN A 173 7.11 -4.88 -17.04
N ASP A 174 6.83 -5.19 -15.77
CA ASP A 174 5.50 -5.62 -15.30
C ASP A 174 5.17 -5.03 -13.93
N LEU A 175 4.21 -4.12 -13.91
CA LEU A 175 3.81 -3.38 -12.72
C LEU A 175 2.77 -4.09 -11.84
N ARG A 176 2.26 -5.26 -12.26
CA ARG A 176 1.16 -5.94 -11.54
C ARG A 176 1.49 -6.13 -10.06
N LEU A 177 2.70 -6.61 -9.75
CA LEU A 177 3.15 -6.80 -8.37
C LEU A 177 3.16 -5.50 -7.55
N CYS A 178 3.53 -4.39 -8.17
CA CYS A 178 3.54 -3.09 -7.51
C CYS A 178 2.12 -2.58 -7.24
N MET A 179 1.20 -2.75 -8.19
CA MET A 179 -0.19 -2.30 -8.05
C MET A 179 -0.97 -3.04 -6.96
N MET A 180 -0.56 -4.26 -6.63
CA MET A 180 -1.20 -5.06 -5.57
C MET A 180 -1.09 -4.42 -4.19
N PHE A 181 -0.05 -3.64 -3.91
CA PHE A 181 0.08 -2.93 -2.66
C PHE A 181 -1.02 -1.90 -2.43
N GLN A 182 -1.64 -1.39 -3.49
CA GLN A 182 -2.81 -0.52 -3.39
C GLN A 182 -4.10 -1.32 -3.22
N LEU A 183 -4.24 -2.45 -3.92
CA LEU A 183 -5.48 -3.25 -3.90
C LEU A 183 -5.65 -4.06 -2.61
N ILE A 184 -4.59 -4.71 -2.14
CA ILE A 184 -4.65 -5.63 -1.00
C ILE A 184 -5.18 -4.94 0.25
N PRO A 185 -4.67 -3.78 0.69
CA PRO A 185 -5.18 -3.10 1.88
C PRO A 185 -6.66 -2.73 1.75
N CYS A 186 -7.11 -2.29 0.57
CA CYS A 186 -8.50 -1.92 0.33
C CYS A 186 -9.49 -3.08 0.53
N ILE A 187 -9.06 -4.33 0.32
CA ILE A 187 -9.89 -5.53 0.52
C ILE A 187 -9.64 -6.13 1.92
N ALA A 188 -8.37 -6.23 2.30
CA ALA A 188 -7.95 -6.89 3.52
C ALA A 188 -8.39 -6.11 4.76
N ILE A 189 -8.36 -4.77 4.75
CA ILE A 189 -8.79 -3.95 5.88
C ILE A 189 -10.28 -4.20 6.16
N PRO A 190 -11.24 -4.03 5.22
CA PRO A 190 -12.63 -4.38 5.45
C PRO A 190 -12.82 -5.83 5.89
N GLY A 191 -12.24 -6.80 5.19
CA GLY A 191 -12.39 -8.21 5.54
C GLY A 191 -11.93 -8.53 6.95
N MET A 192 -10.77 -8.03 7.36
CA MET A 192 -10.26 -8.21 8.71
C MET A 192 -11.02 -7.38 9.74
N THR A 193 -11.67 -6.27 9.34
CA THR A 193 -12.45 -5.47 10.29
C THR A 193 -13.62 -6.25 10.89
N PHE A 194 -14.23 -7.14 10.08
CA PHE A 194 -15.31 -8.02 10.51
C PHE A 194 -14.82 -9.24 11.31
N LEU A 195 -13.58 -9.68 11.07
CA LEU A 195 -13.04 -10.91 11.68
C LEU A 195 -12.38 -10.68 13.05
N TYR A 196 -11.85 -9.49 13.32
CA TYR A 196 -11.09 -9.19 14.53
C TYR A 196 -11.67 -7.97 15.26
N PRO A 197 -11.88 -8.04 16.59
CA PRO A 197 -12.41 -6.90 17.34
C PRO A 197 -11.43 -5.71 17.32
N PRO A 198 -11.93 -4.47 17.31
CA PRO A 198 -11.08 -3.28 17.37
C PRO A 198 -10.48 -3.10 18.77
N LYS A 199 -9.24 -2.59 18.81
CA LYS A 199 -8.58 -2.22 20.07
C LYS A 199 -8.88 -0.79 20.51
N TYR A 200 -9.10 0.10 19.54
CA TYR A 200 -9.32 1.53 19.76
C TYR A 200 -10.76 1.92 19.38
N THR A 201 -11.30 2.95 20.04
CA THR A 201 -12.69 3.43 19.88
C THR A 201 -13.00 3.93 18.48
N HIS A 202 -11.99 4.38 17.73
CA HIS A 202 -12.13 5.02 16.42
C HIS A 202 -11.74 4.10 15.25
N SER A 203 -11.74 2.78 15.45
CA SER A 203 -11.34 1.81 14.42
C SER A 203 -12.22 1.81 13.16
N ILE A 204 -13.38 2.48 13.18
CA ILE A 204 -14.21 2.70 12.00
C ILE A 204 -13.48 3.51 10.90
N TYR A 205 -12.51 4.37 11.27
CA TYR A 205 -11.76 5.16 10.31
C TYR A 205 -10.94 4.32 9.32
N TRP A 206 -10.62 3.07 9.66
CA TRP A 206 -10.02 2.13 8.72
C TRP A 206 -10.93 1.83 7.52
N LEU A 207 -12.24 1.72 7.76
CA LEU A 207 -13.23 1.53 6.69
C LEU A 207 -13.40 2.78 5.84
N TRP A 208 -13.44 3.96 6.48
CA TRP A 208 -13.49 5.24 5.76
C TRP A 208 -12.26 5.43 4.87
N ALA A 209 -11.06 5.13 5.36
CA ALA A 209 -9.82 5.21 4.58
C ALA A 209 -9.84 4.25 3.38
N ALA A 210 -10.28 3.00 3.57
CA ALA A 210 -10.40 2.03 2.49
C ALA A 210 -11.45 2.47 1.44
N ALA A 211 -12.61 2.94 1.89
CA ALA A 211 -13.68 3.41 1.02
C ALA A 211 -13.25 4.64 0.19
N LEU A 212 -12.64 5.64 0.83
CA LEU A 212 -12.12 6.83 0.13
C LEU A 212 -11.08 6.45 -0.92
N THR A 213 -10.15 5.56 -0.59
CA THR A 213 -9.12 5.11 -1.54
C THR A 213 -9.74 4.42 -2.76
N LEU A 214 -10.77 3.60 -2.56
CA LEU A 214 -11.50 2.95 -3.65
C LEU A 214 -12.27 3.96 -4.53
N VAL A 215 -12.96 4.93 -3.92
CA VAL A 215 -13.70 5.98 -4.63
C VAL A 215 -12.75 6.84 -5.47
N PHE A 216 -11.62 7.26 -4.90
CA PHE A 216 -10.62 8.02 -5.66
C PHE A 216 -10.07 7.21 -6.83
N LYS A 217 -9.85 5.89 -6.65
CA LYS A 217 -9.37 5.03 -7.73
C LYS A 217 -10.41 4.84 -8.84
N SER A 218 -11.68 4.68 -8.51
CA SER A 218 -12.76 4.54 -9.51
C SER A 218 -12.93 5.83 -10.31
N LEU A 219 -12.95 6.99 -9.64
CA LEU A 219 -13.03 8.30 -10.30
C LEU A 219 -11.87 8.53 -11.27
N LEU A 220 -10.66 8.12 -10.90
CA LEU A 220 -9.48 8.22 -11.77
C LEU A 220 -9.60 7.29 -12.99
N SER A 221 -10.13 6.08 -12.81
CA SER A 221 -10.35 5.12 -13.89
C SER A 221 -11.41 5.61 -14.89
N ASP A 222 -12.49 6.21 -14.40
CA ASP A 222 -13.56 6.73 -15.25
C ASP A 222 -13.10 7.98 -16.01
N GLY A 223 -12.31 8.84 -15.36
CA GLY A 223 -11.68 10.00 -16.02
C GLY A 223 -10.72 9.61 -17.15
N LEU A 224 -9.96 8.52 -17.00
CA LEU A 224 -9.07 7.99 -18.05
C LEU A 224 -9.84 7.45 -19.26
N LYS A 225 -10.95 6.73 -19.04
CA LYS A 225 -11.79 6.22 -20.13
C LYS A 225 -12.42 7.35 -20.94
N LEU A 226 -12.91 8.39 -20.26
CA LEU A 226 -13.46 9.57 -20.93
C LEU A 226 -12.39 10.34 -21.72
N ALA A 227 -11.16 10.41 -21.21
CA ALA A 227 -10.06 11.03 -21.95
C ALA A 227 -9.66 10.24 -23.22
N GLU A 228 -9.77 8.90 -23.21
CA GLU A 228 -9.53 8.06 -24.39
C GLU A 228 -10.68 8.09 -25.41
N GLU A 229 -11.92 8.31 -24.98
CA GLU A 229 -13.08 8.41 -25.89
C GLU A 229 -13.19 9.76 -26.61
N PHE A 230 -12.63 10.83 -26.02
CA PHE A 230 -12.80 12.21 -26.52
C PHE A 230 -11.49 12.92 -26.91
N GLY A 231 -10.34 12.24 -26.91
CA GLY A 231 -9.02 12.76 -27.30
C GLY A 231 -8.44 12.08 -28.53
#